data_AF-A0A9E4LFA5-F1
#
_entry.id   AF-A0A9E4LFA5-F1
#
_cell.length_a   1.000
_cell.length_b   1.000
_cell.length_c   1.000
_cell.angle_alpha   90.00
_cell.angle_beta   90.00
_cell.angle_gamma   90.00
#
_symmetry.space_group_name_H-M   'P 1'
#
loop_
_entity.id
_entity.type
_entity.pdbx_description
1 polymer ?
#
loop_
_entity_poly.entity_id
_entity_poly.type
_entity_poly.pdbx_seq_one_letter_code
_entity_poly.pdbx_strand_id
1 'polypeptide(L)'
;MARKFGGKIVWLSESRNADGSEKLDIHNKDESLRERSIMGLELLTDFAAAGDVKWMEGEIYNPEDGKTYRSELELTDSGTLKVTGCVFIFCKTQTWTRVE
;
A
#
# COMPACT_ATOMS: atom_id res chain seq x y z
N MET A 1 -10.50 14.51 16.59
CA MET A 1 -10.31 13.35 15.69
C MET A 1 -8.83 13.01 15.66
N ALA A 2 -8.46 11.74 15.75
CA ALA A 2 -7.05 11.34 15.66
C ALA A 2 -6.53 11.56 14.23
N ARG A 3 -5.26 11.96 14.09
CA ARG A 3 -4.62 12.12 12.78
C ARG A 3 -4.50 10.75 12.12
N LYS A 4 -5.02 10.63 10.90
CA LYS A 4 -4.86 9.45 10.04
C LYS A 4 -3.73 9.66 9.03
N PHE A 5 -3.09 8.56 8.66
CA PHE A 5 -1.97 8.51 7.73
C PHE A 5 -2.32 7.59 6.57
N GLY A 6 -1.75 7.89 5.40
CA GLY A 6 -1.91 7.11 4.19
C GLY A 6 -0.69 7.25 3.29
N GLY A 7 -0.70 6.54 2.17
CA GLY A 7 0.42 6.47 1.24
C GLY A 7 -0.05 6.14 -0.16
N LYS A 8 0.60 6.77 -1.15
CA LYS A 8 0.30 6.58 -2.57
C LYS A 8 1.54 6.13 -3.33
N ILE A 9 1.33 5.42 -4.44
CA ILE A 9 2.42 5.05 -5.34
C ILE A 9 2.91 6.31 -6.06
N VAL A 10 4.19 6.63 -5.93
CA VAL A 10 4.82 7.79 -6.61
C VAL A 10 5.94 7.40 -7.58
N TRP A 11 6.36 6.14 -7.54
CA TRP A 11 7.40 5.61 -8.40
C TRP A 11 7.21 4.10 -8.58
N LEU A 12 7.57 3.60 -9.76
CA LEU A 12 7.62 2.19 -10.12
C LEU A 12 8.91 1.98 -10.91
N SER A 13 9.60 0.86 -10.70
CA SER A 13 10.79 0.49 -11.50
C SER A 13 10.46 0.43 -12.98
N GLU A 14 9.26 -0.04 -13.31
CA GLU A 14 8.67 -0.01 -14.64
C GLU A 14 7.34 0.75 -14.56
N SER A 15 7.35 2.03 -14.96
CA SER A 15 6.17 2.90 -14.88
C SER A 15 5.13 2.67 -15.97
N ARG A 16 5.47 1.94 -17.04
CA ARG A 16 4.62 1.65 -18.21
C ARG A 16 4.70 0.17 -18.59
N ASN A 17 3.74 -0.29 -19.38
CA ASN A 17 3.79 -1.59 -20.04
C ASN A 17 4.84 -1.60 -21.16
N ALA A 18 5.18 -2.78 -21.68
CA ALA A 18 6.16 -2.94 -22.75
C ALA A 18 5.78 -2.20 -24.05
N ASP A 19 4.47 -2.00 -24.30
CA ASP A 19 3.94 -1.26 -25.44
C ASP A 19 3.86 0.26 -25.20
N GLY A 20 4.30 0.74 -24.03
CA GLY A 20 4.25 2.14 -23.63
C GLY A 20 2.93 2.60 -23.02
N SER A 21 1.91 1.76 -22.95
CA SER A 21 0.66 2.07 -22.25
C SER A 21 0.86 2.18 -20.73
N GLU A 22 -0.06 2.84 -20.04
CA GLU A 22 -0.02 2.95 -18.58
C GLU A 22 -0.38 1.61 -17.91
N LYS A 23 0.21 1.36 -16.73
CA LYS A 23 -0.23 0.27 -15.87
C LYS A 23 -1.53 0.71 -15.18
N LEU A 24 -2.61 -0.03 -15.42
CA LEU A 24 -3.94 0.24 -14.86
C LEU A 24 -4.31 -0.78 -13.78
N ASP A 25 -5.29 -0.42 -12.94
CA ASP A 25 -5.79 -1.25 -11.84
C ASP A 25 -6.74 -2.38 -12.30
N ILE A 26 -6.31 -3.15 -13.30
CA ILE A 26 -7.15 -4.10 -14.04
C ILE A 26 -7.74 -5.23 -13.19
N HIS A 27 -7.17 -5.51 -12.01
CA HIS A 27 -7.64 -6.56 -11.11
C HIS A 27 -8.65 -6.05 -10.09
N ASN A 28 -8.98 -4.76 -10.08
CA ASN A 28 -9.96 -4.22 -9.15
C ASN A 28 -11.30 -4.96 -9.27
N LYS A 29 -11.91 -5.27 -8.11
CA LYS A 29 -13.22 -5.93 -8.07
C LYS A 29 -14.34 -5.02 -8.58
N ASP A 30 -14.20 -3.71 -8.40
CA ASP A 30 -15.06 -2.71 -9.00
C ASP A 30 -14.55 -2.40 -10.42
N GLU A 31 -15.34 -2.72 -11.43
CA GLU A 31 -14.94 -2.54 -12.83
C GLU A 31 -14.73 -1.07 -13.18
N SER A 32 -15.46 -0.16 -12.53
CA SER A 32 -15.32 1.28 -12.77
C SER A 32 -13.97 1.84 -12.32
N LEU A 33 -13.27 1.13 -11.44
CA LEU A 33 -11.95 1.50 -10.96
C LEU A 33 -10.81 0.92 -11.81
N ARG A 34 -11.10 0.00 -12.75
CA ARG A 34 -10.06 -0.69 -13.54
C ARG A 34 -9.35 0.21 -14.54
N GLU A 35 -9.92 1.36 -14.86
CA GLU A 35 -9.33 2.33 -15.80
C GLU A 35 -8.37 3.31 -15.12
N ARG A 36 -8.25 3.28 -13.79
CA ARG A 36 -7.34 4.19 -13.07
C ARG A 36 -5.89 3.71 -13.16
N SER A 37 -4.96 4.67 -13.22
CA SER A 37 -3.53 4.40 -13.24
C SER A 37 -3.05 3.82 -11.90
N ILE A 38 -2.13 2.85 -11.94
CA ILE A 38 -1.42 2.35 -10.76
C ILE A 38 -0.51 3.44 -10.17
N MET A 39 0.05 4.29 -11.03
CA MET A 39 0.78 5.46 -10.56
C MET A 39 -0.20 6.43 -9.89
N GLY A 40 0.14 6.90 -8.69
CA GLY A 40 -0.71 7.80 -7.89
C GLY A 40 -1.79 7.08 -7.06
N LEU A 41 -1.94 5.77 -7.20
CA LEU A 41 -2.91 4.98 -6.46
C LEU A 41 -2.68 5.09 -4.94
N GLU A 42 -3.74 5.34 -4.18
CA GLU A 42 -3.71 5.22 -2.72
C GLU A 42 -3.59 3.75 -2.34
N LEU A 43 -2.40 3.38 -1.84
CA LEU A 43 -2.07 2.02 -1.47
C LEU A 43 -2.29 1.76 0.01
N LEU A 44 -2.06 2.78 0.85
CA LEU A 44 -2.18 2.72 2.31
C LEU A 44 -3.22 3.75 2.78
N THR A 45 -4.19 3.33 3.59
CA THR A 45 -5.28 4.20 4.08
C THR A 45 -5.54 4.00 5.58
N ASP A 46 -6.08 5.04 6.24
CA ASP A 46 -6.64 5.02 7.60
C ASP A 46 -5.75 4.58 8.78
N PHE A 47 -4.43 4.64 8.60
CA PHE A 47 -3.47 4.35 9.65
C PHE A 47 -3.54 5.37 10.78
N ALA A 48 -3.68 4.93 12.03
CA ALA A 48 -3.56 5.77 13.23
C ALA A 48 -2.26 5.46 13.98
N ALA A 49 -1.63 6.50 14.52
CA ALA A 49 -0.43 6.33 15.35
C ALA A 49 -0.76 5.53 16.62
N ALA A 50 0.07 4.54 16.91
CA ALA A 50 -0.04 3.62 18.04
C ALA A 50 1.28 3.58 18.83
N GLY A 51 1.85 4.77 19.06
CA GLY A 51 3.20 4.99 19.57
C GLY A 51 4.05 5.78 18.58
N ASP A 52 5.34 5.93 18.88
CA ASP A 52 6.23 6.79 18.09
C ASP A 52 6.65 6.17 16.75
N VAL A 53 6.64 4.84 16.67
CA VAL A 53 7.15 4.08 15.52
C VAL A 53 6.14 3.08 14.95
N LYS A 54 4.89 3.10 15.44
CA LYS A 54 3.85 2.15 15.01
C LYS A 54 2.59 2.86 14.54
N TRP A 55 1.99 2.30 13.49
CA TRP A 55 0.67 2.70 13.02
C TRP A 55 -0.21 1.48 12.79
N MET A 56 -1.46 1.54 13.25
CA MET A 56 -2.41 0.44 13.21
C MET A 56 -3.75 0.90 12.64
N GLU A 57 -4.71 -0.01 12.56
CA GLU A 57 -6.08 0.20 12.04
C GLU A 57 -6.16 0.59 10.56
N GLY A 58 -5.02 0.63 9.87
CA GLY A 58 -4.98 0.96 8.47
C GLY A 58 -5.28 -0.24 7.59
N GLU A 59 -5.34 0.06 6.30
CA GLU A 59 -5.54 -0.92 5.26
C GLU A 59 -4.48 -0.75 4.16
N ILE A 60 -4.15 -1.85 3.50
CA ILE A 60 -3.33 -1.86 2.29
C ILE A 60 -4.12 -2.47 1.13
N TYR A 61 -4.26 -1.73 0.04
CA TYR A 61 -4.77 -2.26 -1.22
C TYR A 61 -3.64 -2.96 -1.98
N ASN A 62 -3.91 -4.11 -2.60
CA ASN A 62 -2.98 -4.78 -3.50
C ASN A 62 -3.54 -4.77 -4.93
N PRO A 63 -3.00 -3.94 -5.84
CA PRO A 63 -3.45 -3.92 -7.23
C PRO A 63 -3.15 -5.21 -8.00
N GLU A 64 -2.24 -6.07 -7.52
CA GLU A 64 -1.91 -7.34 -8.17
C GLU A 64 -3.03 -8.39 -8.01
N ASP A 65 -3.87 -8.27 -6.97
CA ASP A 65 -4.96 -9.21 -6.72
C ASP A 65 -6.34 -8.55 -6.49
N GLY A 66 -6.39 -7.22 -6.52
CA GLY A 66 -7.61 -6.43 -6.37
C GLY A 66 -8.22 -6.45 -4.97
N LYS A 67 -7.46 -6.80 -3.93
CA LYS A 67 -7.96 -6.92 -2.55
C LYS A 67 -7.35 -5.89 -1.62
N THR A 68 -8.13 -5.56 -0.59
CA THR A 68 -7.70 -4.74 0.53
C THR A 68 -7.51 -5.61 1.76
N TYR A 69 -6.46 -5.35 2.50
CA TYR A 69 -6.04 -6.11 3.67
C TYR A 69 -5.93 -5.19 4.87
N ARG A 70 -6.37 -5.65 6.05
CA ARG A 70 -6.03 -4.97 7.31
C ARG A 70 -4.51 -4.94 7.42
N SER A 71 -3.97 -3.79 7.82
CA SER A 71 -2.54 -3.58 7.83
C SER A 71 -2.03 -2.79 9.03
N GLU A 72 -0.79 -3.07 9.38
CA GLU A 72 -0.04 -2.41 10.44
C GLU A 72 1.36 -2.05 9.92
N LEU A 73 1.87 -0.89 10.36
CA LEU A 73 3.18 -0.37 10.00
C LEU A 73 4.06 -0.26 11.24
N GLU A 74 5.32 -0.63 11.10
CA GLU A 74 6.34 -0.46 12.14
C GLU A 74 7.63 0.10 11.52
N LEU A 75 8.05 1.28 11.96
CA LEU A 75 9.35 1.84 11.62
C LEU A 75 10.42 1.22 12.52
N THR A 76 11.40 0.60 11.90
CA THR A 76 12.53 -0.04 12.60
C THR A 76 13.64 0.97 12.88
N ASP A 77 14.49 0.66 13.87
CA ASP A 77 15.67 1.47 14.20
C ASP A 77 16.65 1.64 13.03
N SER A 78 16.65 0.69 12.07
CA SER A 78 17.46 0.77 10.86
C SER A 78 16.86 1.69 9.78
N GLY A 79 15.75 2.36 10.07
CA GLY A 79 15.06 3.26 9.13
C GLY A 79 14.19 2.56 8.08
N THR A 80 14.05 1.23 8.13
CA THR A 80 13.15 0.48 7.26
C THR A 80 11.74 0.41 7.83
N LEU A 81 10.74 0.35 6.94
CA LEU A 81 9.34 0.24 7.32
C LEU A 81 8.87 -1.20 7.10
N LYS A 82 8.43 -1.87 8.17
CA LYS A 82 7.71 -3.13 8.04
C LYS A 82 6.24 -2.83 7.73
N VAL A 83 5.73 -3.43 6.68
CA VAL A 83 4.34 -3.34 6.25
C VAL A 83 3.73 -4.73 6.35
N THR A 84 2.85 -4.93 7.32
CA THR A 84 2.21 -6.23 7.54
C THR A 84 0.76 -6.15 7.08
N GLY A 85 0.35 -7.04 6.18
CA GLY A 85 -1.04 -7.21 5.74
C GLY A 85 -1.59 -8.55 6.20
N CYS A 86 -2.83 -8.58 6.68
CA CYS A 86 -3.47 -9.79 7.21
C CYS A 86 -4.84 -10.07 6.58
N VAL A 87 -5.14 -11.37 6.38
CA VAL A 87 -6.48 -11.90 6.13
C VAL A 87 -6.79 -12.95 7.19
N PHE A 88 -7.80 -12.71 8.01
CA PHE A 88 -8.13 -13.56 9.15
C PHE A 88 -6.88 -13.81 10.02
N ILE A 89 -6.39 -15.06 10.07
CA ILE A 89 -5.22 -15.48 10.86
C ILE A 89 -3.91 -15.48 10.06
N PHE A 90 -3.97 -15.26 8.75
CA PHE A 90 -2.79 -15.29 7.88
C PHE A 90 -2.27 -13.88 7.66
N CYS A 91 -1.01 -13.64 8.00
CA CYS A 91 -0.34 -12.36 7.82
C CYS A 91 0.92 -12.53 6.97
N LYS A 92 1.23 -11.51 6.18
CA LYS A 92 2.48 -11.40 5.43
C LYS A 92 3.10 -10.04 5.69
N THR A 93 4.39 -10.02 5.96
CA THR A 93 5.17 -8.79 6.16
C THR A 93 6.08 -8.54 4.97
N GLN A 94 6.10 -7.29 4.51
CA GLN A 94 7.12 -6.77 3.60
C GLN A 94 8.00 -5.76 4.34
N THR A 95 9.27 -5.69 3.96
CA THR A 95 10.20 -4.66 4.46
C THR A 95 10.46 -3.67 3.34
N TRP A 96 10.10 -2.41 3.56
CA TRP A 96 10.34 -1.32 2.62
C TRP A 96 11.53 -0.49 3.08
N THR A 97 12.47 -0.31 2.17
CA THR A 97 13.61 0.57 2.37
C THR A 97 13.23 1.98 1.93
N ARG A 98 13.66 2.97 2.72
CA ARG A 98 13.51 4.38 2.34
C ARG A 98 14.31 4.66 1.05
N VAL A 99 13.68 5.35 0.11
CA VAL A 99 14.37 5.92 -1.05
C VAL A 99 15.21 7.10 -0.58
N GLU A 100 16.46 7.18 -1.04
CA GLU A 100 17.37 8.32 -0.83
C GLU A 100 17.13 9.44 -1.84
#